data_AF-A0A9X2PEP7-F1
#
_entry.id   AF-A0A9X2PEP7-F1
#
_cell.length_a   1.000
_cell.length_b   1.000
_cell.length_c   1.000
_cell.angle_alpha   90.00
_cell.angle_beta   90.00
_cell.angle_gamma   90.00
#
_symmetry.space_group_name_H-M   'P 1'
#
loop_
_entity.id
_entity.type
_entity.pdbx_description
1 polymer ?
#
loop_
_entity_poly.entity_id
_entity_poly.type
_entity_poly.pdbx_seq_one_letter_code
_entity_poly.pdbx_strand_id
1 'polypeptide(L)'
;MADHGAPEYATADGNDYAEHTGTYHLFTKMTLVGTLGVACFMLSLALGGANGHWGLFTIGTLASVAVTAIGLASEDGKPKFLFGLLAILAFLLILTS
;
A
#
# COMPACT_ATOMS: atom_id res chain seq x y z
N MET A 1 -11.30 -16.55 -39.89
CA MET A 1 -10.82 -15.72 -38.77
C MET A 1 -10.80 -14.31 -39.28
N ALA A 2 -11.57 -13.40 -38.66
CA ALA A 2 -11.57 -12.00 -39.07
C ALA A 2 -10.15 -11.45 -38.85
N ASP A 3 -9.60 -10.83 -39.89
CA ASP A 3 -8.31 -10.16 -39.85
C ASP A 3 -8.46 -8.96 -38.91
N HIS A 4 -8.05 -9.13 -37.65
CA HIS A 4 -7.95 -8.04 -36.71
C HIS A 4 -6.78 -7.19 -37.19
N GLY A 5 -7.07 -6.13 -37.94
CA GLY A 5 -6.07 -5.21 -38.48
C GLY A 5 -5.01 -4.82 -37.44
N ALA A 6 -3.82 -4.44 -37.93
CA ALA A 6 -2.68 -4.09 -37.11
C ALA A 6 -3.10 -3.21 -35.91
N PRO A 7 -2.53 -3.39 -34.70
CA PRO A 7 -2.94 -2.66 -33.52
C PRO A 7 -2.65 -1.16 -33.68
N GLU A 8 -3.58 -0.43 -34.28
CA GLU A 8 -3.45 1.00 -34.60
C GLU A 8 -3.55 1.87 -33.34
N TYR A 9 -4.16 1.35 -32.27
CA TYR A 9 -4.41 2.14 -31.06
C TYR A 9 -3.15 2.63 -30.34
N ALA A 10 -2.04 1.90 -30.42
CA ALA A 10 -0.81 2.29 -29.73
C ALA A 10 -0.19 3.58 -30.32
N THR A 11 -0.38 3.82 -31.62
CA THR A 11 0.20 4.95 -32.36
C THR A 11 -0.85 5.84 -33.03
N ALA A 12 -2.14 5.62 -32.77
CA ALA A 12 -3.21 6.45 -33.31
C ALA A 12 -3.10 7.88 -32.76
N ASP A 13 -3.22 8.87 -33.66
CA ASP A 13 -3.36 10.27 -33.28
C ASP A 13 -4.59 10.42 -32.37
N GLY A 14 -4.36 10.63 -31.07
CA GLY A 14 -5.39 10.69 -30.03
C GLY A 14 -5.25 9.69 -28.88
N ASN A 15 -4.30 8.76 -28.94
CA ASN A 15 -3.99 7.87 -27.82
C ASN A 15 -3.21 8.61 -26.72
N ASP A 16 -3.87 8.94 -25.61
CA ASP A 16 -3.22 9.55 -24.43
C ASP A 16 -2.54 8.49 -23.54
N TYR A 17 -1.56 7.80 -24.13
CA TYR A 17 -0.83 6.72 -23.47
C TYR A 17 -0.04 7.19 -22.25
N ALA A 18 0.39 8.46 -22.26
CA ALA A 18 1.11 9.08 -21.16
C ALA A 18 0.21 9.20 -19.92
N GLU A 19 -1.01 9.68 -20.08
CA GLU A 19 -1.97 9.81 -18.98
C GLU A 19 -2.41 8.43 -18.43
N HIS A 20 -2.59 7.44 -19.32
CA HIS A 20 -2.86 6.06 -18.89
C HIS A 20 -1.73 5.48 -18.02
N THR A 21 -0.48 5.71 -18.41
CA THR A 21 0.69 5.25 -17.64
C THR A 21 0.74 5.95 -16.28
N GLY A 22 0.51 7.27 -16.24
CA GLY A 22 0.45 8.04 -14.99
C GLY A 22 -0.64 7.53 -14.04
N THR A 23 -1.85 7.30 -14.57
CA THR A 23 -2.97 6.74 -13.80
C THR A 23 -2.66 5.35 -13.27
N TYR A 24 -2.07 4.48 -14.08
CA TYR A 24 -1.68 3.14 -13.65
C TYR A 24 -0.62 3.14 -12.55
N HIS A 25 0.37 4.04 -12.64
CA HIS A 25 1.37 4.24 -11.59
C HIS A 25 0.73 4.73 -10.28
N LEU A 26 -0.22 5.67 -10.36
CA LEU A 26 -0.95 6.12 -9.19
C LEU A 26 -1.79 4.99 -8.57
N PHE A 27 -2.54 4.26 -9.38
CA PHE A 27 -3.38 3.14 -8.94
C PHE A 27 -2.56 2.06 -8.22
N THR A 28 -1.44 1.64 -8.81
CA THR A 28 -0.57 0.62 -8.22
C THR A 28 0.08 1.11 -6.92
N LYS A 29 0.52 2.38 -6.86
CA LYS A 29 1.02 2.99 -5.62
C LYS A 29 -0.05 3.01 -4.53
N MET A 30 -1.25 3.50 -4.82
CA MET A 30 -2.38 3.55 -3.89
C MET A 30 -2.73 2.16 -3.36
N THR A 31 -2.76 1.16 -4.25
CA THR A 31 -3.06 -0.23 -3.90
C THR A 31 -2.01 -0.80 -2.96
N LEU A 32 -0.72 -0.64 -3.28
CA LEU A 32 0.39 -1.10 -2.44
C LEU A 32 0.37 -0.45 -1.06
N VAL A 33 0.33 0.89 -1.02
CA VAL A 33 0.39 1.67 0.22
C VAL A 33 -0.85 1.43 1.07
N GLY A 34 -2.04 1.45 0.48
CA GLY A 34 -3.30 1.21 1.17
C GLY A 34 -3.40 -0.21 1.75
N THR A 35 -3.00 -1.22 0.97
CA THR A 35 -3.03 -2.62 1.45
C THR A 35 -2.11 -2.81 2.65
N LEU A 36 -0.88 -2.31 2.58
CA LEU A 36 0.07 -2.43 3.69
C LEU A 36 -0.33 -1.57 4.89
N GLY A 37 -0.89 -0.38 4.66
CA GLY A 37 -1.41 0.48 5.73
C GLY A 37 -2.53 -0.19 6.52
N VAL A 38 -3.50 -0.79 5.82
CA VAL A 38 -4.59 -1.56 6.46
C VAL A 38 -4.05 -2.78 7.20
N ALA A 39 -3.10 -3.51 6.62
CA ALA A 39 -2.49 -4.66 7.29
C ALA A 39 -1.77 -4.26 8.60
N CYS A 40 -1.01 -3.15 8.60
CA CYS A 40 -0.37 -2.63 9.80
C CYS A 40 -1.40 -2.20 10.86
N PHE A 41 -2.50 -1.57 10.43
CA PHE A 41 -3.59 -1.19 11.33
C PHE A 41 -4.27 -2.42 11.95
N MET A 42 -4.54 -3.48 11.17
CA MET A 42 -5.11 -4.73 11.69
C MET A 42 -4.19 -5.42 12.71
N LEU A 43 -2.87 -5.47 12.47
CA LEU A 43 -1.92 -6.02 13.46
C LEU A 43 -1.85 -5.16 14.73
N SER A 44 -1.89 -3.83 14.58
CA SER A 44 -1.96 -2.92 15.73
C SER A 44 -3.23 -3.19 16.55
N LEU A 45 -4.37 -3.37 15.89
CA LEU A 45 -5.63 -3.71 16.53
C LEU A 45 -5.57 -5.08 17.21
N ALA A 46 -4.94 -6.09 16.62
CA ALA A 46 -4.75 -7.39 17.26
C ALA A 46 -3.95 -7.26 18.57
N LEU A 47 -2.84 -6.49 18.56
CA LEU A 47 -2.03 -6.24 19.75
C LEU A 47 -2.85 -5.65 20.92
N GLY A 48 -3.64 -4.61 20.65
CA GLY A 48 -4.43 -3.95 21.70
C GLY A 48 -5.76 -4.62 22.00
N GLY A 49 -6.59 -4.77 20.96
CA GLY A 49 -7.97 -5.23 21.08
C GLY A 49 -8.09 -6.73 21.39
N ALA A 50 -7.20 -7.57 20.86
CA ALA A 50 -7.22 -9.01 21.15
C ALA A 50 -6.31 -9.38 22.33
N ASN A 51 -5.10 -8.82 22.40
CA ASN A 51 -4.11 -9.21 23.42
C ASN A 51 -4.03 -8.23 24.62
N GLY A 52 -4.83 -7.17 24.66
CA GLY A 52 -4.90 -6.22 25.80
C GLY A 52 -3.79 -5.17 25.85
N HIS A 53 -2.87 -5.12 24.88
CA HIS A 53 -1.74 -4.20 24.86
C HIS A 53 -2.08 -2.84 24.24
N TRP A 54 -3.01 -2.09 24.85
CA TRP A 54 -3.54 -0.83 24.32
C TRP A 54 -2.49 0.27 24.06
N GLY A 55 -1.39 0.28 24.81
CA GLY A 55 -0.25 1.16 24.55
C GLY A 55 0.41 0.86 23.19
N LEU A 56 0.63 -0.42 22.88
CA LEU A 56 1.19 -0.86 21.59
C LEU A 56 0.21 -0.60 20.44
N PHE A 57 -1.10 -0.76 20.66
CA PHE A 57 -2.10 -0.40 19.66
C PHE A 57 -2.05 1.09 19.30
N THR A 58 -1.97 1.98 20.30
CA THR A 58 -1.89 3.42 20.07
C THR A 58 -0.66 3.78 19.23
N ILE A 59 0.51 3.29 19.64
CA ILE A 59 1.77 3.55 18.94
C ILE A 59 1.75 2.95 17.53
N GLY A 60 1.32 1.69 17.39
CA GLY A 60 1.23 0.99 16.11
C GLY A 60 0.26 1.67 15.14
N THR A 61 -0.87 2.17 15.63
CA THR A 61 -1.85 2.92 14.82
C THR A 61 -1.26 4.23 14.32
N LEU A 62 -0.63 5.02 15.20
CA LEU A 62 0.01 6.28 14.81
C LEU A 62 1.14 6.05 13.79
N ALA A 63 1.97 5.01 14.00
CA ALA A 63 3.00 4.62 13.06
C ALA A 63 2.41 4.17 11.71
N SER A 64 1.32 3.40 11.71
CA SER A 64 0.63 2.94 10.50
C SER A 64 0.11 4.12 9.69
N VAL A 65 -0.54 5.09 10.34
CA VAL A 65 -1.01 6.33 9.69
C VAL A 65 0.16 7.13 9.12
N ALA A 66 1.21 7.36 9.91
CA ALA A 66 2.36 8.15 9.48
C ALA A 66 3.07 7.53 8.27
N VAL A 67 3.37 6.23 8.32
CA VAL A 67 4.06 5.54 7.21
C VAL A 67 3.17 5.43 5.98
N THR A 68 1.85 5.25 6.13
CA THR A 68 0.89 5.31 5.02
C THR A 68 0.89 6.69 4.36
N ALA A 69 0.83 7.76 5.15
CA ALA A 69 0.87 9.13 4.63
C ALA A 69 2.18 9.42 3.89
N ILE A 70 3.33 8.97 4.43
CA ILE A 70 4.63 9.07 3.76
C ILE A 70 4.63 8.29 2.44
N GLY A 71 4.09 7.08 2.41
CA GLY A 71 4.02 6.27 1.19
C GLY A 71 3.12 6.91 0.12
N LEU A 72 1.99 7.49 0.52
CA LEU A 72 1.10 8.20 -0.40
C LEU A 72 1.76 9.45 -1.00
N ALA A 73 2.49 10.21 -0.16
CA ALA A 73 3.17 11.44 -0.56
C ALA A 73 4.46 11.19 -1.36
N SER A 74 5.01 9.97 -1.38
CA SER A 74 6.23 9.68 -2.13
C SER A 74 5.97 9.32 -3.59
N GLU A 75 7.02 9.40 -4.40
CA GLU A 75 6.99 8.97 -5.80
C GLU A 75 6.83 7.45 -5.93
N ASP A 76 7.48 6.69 -5.03
CA ASP A 76 7.67 5.23 -5.12
C ASP A 76 6.81 4.41 -4.14
N GLY A 77 5.96 5.04 -3.33
CA GLY A 77 5.19 4.37 -2.27
C GLY A 77 5.98 4.02 -0.99
N LYS A 78 7.32 4.19 -0.97
CA LYS A 78 8.22 3.76 0.14
C LYS A 78 7.90 2.37 0.74
N PRO A 79 7.84 1.30 -0.06
CA PRO A 79 7.47 -0.05 0.42
C PRO A 79 8.33 -0.54 1.58
N LYS A 80 9.62 -0.18 1.63
CA LYS A 80 10.54 -0.60 2.69
C LYS A 80 10.08 -0.18 4.09
N PHE A 81 9.51 1.02 4.23
CA PHE A 81 9.02 1.49 5.53
C PHE A 81 7.74 0.76 5.94
N LEU A 82 6.83 0.55 4.99
CA LEU A 82 5.58 -0.18 5.23
C LEU A 82 5.83 -1.65 5.59
N PHE A 83 6.66 -2.36 4.80
CA PHE A 83 7.03 -3.74 5.11
C PHE A 83 7.86 -3.84 6.39
N GLY A 84 8.73 -2.87 6.67
CA GLY A 84 9.47 -2.80 7.93
C GLY A 84 8.53 -2.68 9.14
N LEU A 85 7.57 -1.77 9.09
CA LEU A 85 6.56 -1.63 10.14
C LEU A 85 5.70 -2.89 10.28
N LEU A 86 5.25 -3.47 9.16
CA LEU A 86 4.47 -4.71 9.14
C LEU A 86 5.23 -5.85 9.84
N ALA A 87 6.52 -6.02 9.53
CA ALA A 87 7.37 -7.03 10.15
C ALA A 87 7.53 -6.79 11.66
N ILE A 88 7.73 -5.55 12.09
CA ILE A 88 7.84 -5.19 13.51
C ILE A 88 6.53 -5.51 14.24
N LEU A 89 5.38 -5.10 13.69
CA LEU A 89 4.07 -5.35 14.31
C LEU A 89 3.74 -6.84 14.36
N ALA A 90 4.08 -7.59 13.31
CA ALA A 90 3.90 -9.05 13.27
C ALA A 90 4.77 -9.74 14.32
N PHE A 91 6.03 -9.31 14.45
CA PHE A 91 6.94 -9.84 15.47
C PHE A 91 6.46 -9.51 16.89
N LEU A 92 6.03 -8.27 17.13
CA LEU A 92 5.43 -7.88 18.42
C LEU A 92 4.19 -8.70 18.73
N LEU A 93 3.35 -8.98 17.73
CA LEU A 93 2.17 -9.81 17.92
C LEU A 93 2.58 -11.21 18.38
N ILE A 94 3.56 -11.85 17.71
CA ILE A 94 4.08 -13.16 18.09
C ILE A 94 4.64 -13.17 19.53
N LEU A 95 5.37 -12.12 19.92
CA LEU A 95 5.96 -12.04 21.27
C LEU A 95 4.94 -11.80 22.38
N THR A 96 3.77 -11.24 22.06
CA THR A 96 2.74 -10.83 23.03
C THR A 96 1.48 -11.71 22.96
N SER A 97 1.52 -12.79 22.18
CA SER A 97 0.45 -13.79 22.06
C SER A 97 0.63 -14.93 23.06
#